data_AF-A0A966GUN7-F1
#
_entry.id   AF-A0A966GUN7-F1
#
_cell.length_a   1.000
_cell.length_b   1.000
_cell.length_c   1.000
_cell.angle_alpha   90.00
_cell.angle_beta   90.00
_cell.angle_gamma   90.00
#
_symmetry.space_group_name_H-M   'P 1'
#
loop_
_entity.id
_entity.type
_entity.pdbx_description
1 polymer ?
#
loop_
_entity_poly.entity_id
_entity_poly.type
_entity_poly.pdbx_seq_one_letter_code
_entity_poly.pdbx_strand_id
1 'polypeptide(L)'
;MKTVLLGKFHKPDHFLTLTASSPVKALEDIIETYTLDDLRQELCLWQEFALCNDDSAYTEAPARENLLAFIHAFQRTIEALYITRLKKMKYKALALSALNTPQLLTPQEQSQPMLVIRQFTEKFSLSYTQAELLDLLEAVICYQGKKKMQLGSVVFIYQRLCLLANVAYLLF
;
A
#
# COMPACT_ATOMS: atom_id res chain seq x y z
N MET A 1 28.12 -21.37 0.30
CA MET A 1 26.71 -21.37 -0.11
C MET A 1 25.88 -22.00 1.00
N LYS A 2 24.98 -21.26 1.65
CA LYS A 2 24.02 -21.84 2.60
C LYS A 2 22.78 -22.27 1.82
N THR A 3 22.61 -23.57 1.65
CA THR A 3 21.38 -24.17 1.12
C THR A 3 20.28 -23.92 2.15
N VAL A 4 19.31 -23.07 1.82
CA VAL A 4 18.13 -22.88 2.67
C VAL A 4 17.27 -24.14 2.54
N LEU A 5 17.20 -24.92 3.63
CA LEU A 5 16.24 -26.01 3.75
C LEU A 5 14.84 -25.40 3.76
N LEU A 6 14.15 -25.46 2.61
CA LEU A 6 12.72 -25.19 2.52
C LEU A 6 11.99 -26.32 3.27
N GLY A 7 11.76 -26.13 4.57
CA GLY A 7 11.04 -27.07 5.40
C GLY A 7 9.58 -27.24 4.95
N LYS A 8 8.94 -28.33 5.40
CA LYS A 8 7.53 -28.72 5.12
C LYS A 8 6.50 -27.60 5.37
N PHE A 9 6.84 -26.57 6.14
CA PHE A 9 5.98 -25.45 6.49
C PHE A 9 6.50 -24.14 5.90
N HIS A 10 6.51 -24.03 4.58
CA HIS A 10 6.91 -22.82 3.87
C HIS A 10 5.79 -22.35 2.93
N LYS A 11 5.51 -21.04 2.94
CA LYS A 11 4.59 -20.40 1.99
C LYS A 11 5.42 -19.50 1.05
N PRO A 12 5.83 -20.01 -0.13
CA PRO A 12 6.80 -19.35 -1.01
C PRO A 12 6.31 -18.01 -1.57
N ASP A 13 4.99 -17.82 -1.67
CA ASP A 13 4.40 -16.63 -2.29
C ASP A 13 3.59 -15.77 -1.30
N HIS A 14 3.79 -15.98 0.00
CA HIS A 14 3.19 -15.13 1.01
C HIS A 14 3.89 -13.77 1.06
N PHE A 15 3.14 -12.66 1.25
CA PHE A 15 3.70 -11.31 1.16
C PHE A 15 4.90 -11.09 2.10
N LEU A 16 4.86 -11.63 3.32
CA LEU A 16 5.97 -11.58 4.30
C LEU A 16 7.25 -12.26 3.79
N THR A 17 7.10 -13.33 3.01
CA THR A 17 8.23 -14.08 2.45
C THR A 17 8.77 -13.37 1.21
N LEU A 18 7.86 -12.83 0.38
CA LEU A 18 8.19 -12.23 -0.90
C LEU A 18 8.88 -10.87 -0.75
N THR A 19 8.45 -10.01 0.18
CA THR A 19 9.13 -8.73 0.46
C THR A 19 10.55 -8.92 0.95
N ALA A 20 10.77 -9.89 1.84
CA ALA A 20 12.07 -10.15 2.43
C ALA A 20 13.07 -10.75 1.42
N SER A 21 12.59 -11.55 0.46
CA SER A 21 13.43 -12.24 -0.52
C SER A 21 13.63 -11.45 -1.81
N SER A 22 12.62 -10.70 -2.26
CA SER A 22 12.70 -9.88 -3.47
C SER A 22 11.64 -8.75 -3.45
N PRO A 23 11.93 -7.61 -2.81
CA PRO A 23 10.99 -6.47 -2.73
C PRO A 23 10.65 -5.89 -4.11
N VAL A 24 11.59 -6.04 -5.05
CA VAL A 24 11.41 -5.63 -6.44
C VAL A 24 10.37 -6.49 -7.14
N LYS A 25 10.45 -7.82 -7.02
CA LYS A 25 9.49 -8.74 -7.64
C LYS A 25 8.11 -8.59 -7.00
N ALA A 26 8.06 -8.45 -5.68
CA ALA A 26 6.85 -8.14 -4.94
C ALA A 26 6.12 -6.90 -5.49
N LEU A 27 6.85 -5.83 -5.80
CA LEU A 27 6.29 -4.62 -6.39
C LEU A 27 5.81 -4.84 -7.84
N GLU A 28 6.51 -5.64 -8.63
CA GLU A 28 6.07 -5.98 -10.00
C GLU A 28 4.76 -6.76 -9.99
N ASP A 29 4.66 -7.78 -9.12
CA ASP A 29 3.45 -8.58 -8.99
C ASP A 29 2.23 -7.70 -8.63
N ILE A 30 2.43 -6.66 -7.80
CA ILE A 30 1.38 -5.68 -7.50
C ILE A 30 1.01 -4.86 -8.73
N ILE A 31 1.99 -4.29 -9.43
CA ILE A 31 1.76 -3.43 -10.60
C ILE A 31 1.05 -4.19 -11.73
N GLU A 32 1.32 -5.49 -11.87
CA GLU A 32 0.67 -6.36 -12.86
C GLU A 32 -0.77 -6.73 -12.45
N THR A 33 -1.09 -6.69 -11.16
CA THR A 33 -2.41 -7.09 -10.63
C THR A 33 -3.35 -5.91 -10.41
N TYR A 34 -2.82 -4.76 -9.99
CA TYR A 34 -3.61 -3.59 -9.58
C TYR A 34 -3.12 -2.33 -10.29
N THR A 35 -4.08 -1.58 -10.83
CA THR A 35 -3.79 -0.21 -11.28
C THR A 35 -3.70 0.75 -10.09
N LEU A 36 -3.08 1.91 -10.30
CA LEU A 36 -3.08 2.99 -9.31
C LEU A 36 -4.50 3.43 -8.94
N ASP A 37 -5.44 3.37 -9.89
CA ASP A 37 -6.83 3.72 -9.62
C ASP A 37 -7.53 2.70 -8.73
N ASP A 38 -7.31 1.39 -8.96
CA ASP A 38 -7.84 0.33 -8.11
C ASP A 38 -7.39 0.52 -6.65
N LEU A 39 -6.09 0.73 -6.43
CA LEU A 39 -5.53 0.93 -5.09
C LEU A 39 -6.04 2.23 -4.44
N ARG A 40 -6.21 3.29 -5.23
CA ARG A 40 -6.75 4.57 -4.74
C ARG A 40 -8.20 4.42 -4.30
N GLN A 41 -9.05 3.83 -5.14
CA GLN A 41 -10.46 3.59 -4.82
C GLN A 41 -10.61 2.71 -3.58
N GLU A 42 -9.80 1.67 -3.46
CA GLU A 42 -9.83 0.78 -2.30
C GLU A 42 -9.40 1.52 -1.02
N LEU A 43 -8.32 2.31 -1.05
CA LEU A 43 -7.90 3.11 0.11
C LEU A 43 -8.95 4.18 0.49
N CYS A 44 -9.59 4.82 -0.49
CA CYS A 44 -10.69 5.75 -0.22
C CYS A 44 -11.89 5.03 0.43
N LEU A 45 -12.22 3.83 -0.03
CA LEU A 45 -13.27 3.01 0.57
C LEU A 45 -12.93 2.64 2.03
N TRP A 46 -11.70 2.24 2.29
CA TRP A 46 -11.24 1.90 3.65
C TRP A 46 -11.25 3.12 4.57
N GLN A 47 -10.83 4.28 4.05
CA GLN A 47 -10.92 5.54 4.77
C GLN A 47 -12.38 5.89 5.11
N GLU A 48 -13.32 5.74 4.17
CA GLU A 48 -14.75 5.97 4.44
C GLU A 48 -15.28 5.03 5.52
N PHE A 49 -14.95 3.73 5.47
CA PHE A 49 -15.36 2.79 6.50
C PHE A 49 -14.76 3.15 7.86
N ALA A 50 -13.48 3.51 7.91
CA ALA A 50 -12.82 3.94 9.13
C ALA A 50 -13.49 5.18 9.74
N LEU A 51 -13.84 6.18 8.92
CA LEU A 51 -14.47 7.42 9.39
C LEU A 51 -15.95 7.26 9.76
N CYS A 52 -16.63 6.26 9.21
CA CYS A 52 -18.05 5.97 9.48
C CYS A 52 -18.23 4.81 10.48
N ASN A 53 -17.16 4.26 11.03
CA ASN A 53 -17.22 3.21 12.04
C ASN A 53 -17.05 3.83 13.43
N ASP A 54 -18.15 3.85 14.19
CA ASP A 54 -18.19 4.37 15.56
C ASP A 54 -17.36 3.51 16.55
N ASP A 55 -17.03 2.27 16.19
CA ASP A 55 -16.20 1.35 16.99
C ASP A 55 -14.75 1.27 16.46
N SER A 56 -14.27 2.27 15.73
CA SER A 56 -12.90 2.31 15.20
C SER A 56 -11.93 3.09 16.08
N ALA A 57 -10.63 3.00 15.77
CA ALA A 57 -9.58 3.84 16.35
C ALA A 57 -9.73 5.34 16.04
N TYR A 58 -10.70 5.72 15.20
CA TYR A 58 -10.85 7.06 14.61
C TYR A 58 -12.06 7.85 15.13
N THR A 59 -12.56 7.49 16.31
CA THR A 59 -13.69 8.18 16.98
C THR A 59 -13.35 9.61 17.41
N GLU A 60 -12.08 9.88 17.69
CA GLU A 60 -11.60 11.19 18.11
C GLU A 60 -11.13 12.05 16.92
N ALA A 61 -11.36 13.36 16.99
CA ALA A 61 -11.00 14.29 15.91
C ALA A 61 -9.50 14.26 15.54
N PRO A 62 -8.55 14.25 16.49
CA PRO A 62 -7.12 14.16 16.16
C PRO A 62 -6.76 12.85 15.45
N ALA A 63 -7.40 11.74 15.81
CA ALA A 63 -7.17 10.45 15.16
C ALA A 63 -7.62 10.48 13.70
N ARG A 64 -8.77 11.12 13.40
CA ARG A 64 -9.22 11.33 12.02
C ARG A 64 -8.27 12.20 11.22
N GLU A 65 -7.77 13.29 11.79
CA GLU A 65 -6.81 14.16 11.11
C GLU A 65 -5.51 13.41 10.77
N ASN A 66 -5.01 12.60 11.70
CA ASN A 66 -3.84 11.75 11.47
C ASN A 66 -4.08 10.72 10.37
N LEU A 67 -5.24 10.04 10.40
CA LEU A 67 -5.64 9.09 9.36
C LEU A 67 -5.67 9.74 7.98
N LEU A 68 -6.31 10.90 7.86
CA LEU A 68 -6.39 11.64 6.59
C LEU A 68 -4.99 12.02 6.08
N ALA A 69 -4.13 12.51 6.96
CA ALA A 69 -2.76 12.87 6.62
C ALA A 69 -1.93 11.63 6.21
N PHE A 70 -2.13 10.50 6.88
CA PHE A 70 -1.48 9.23 6.57
C PHE A 70 -1.93 8.69 5.22
N ILE A 71 -3.25 8.53 4.98
CA ILE A 71 -3.80 8.00 3.71
C ILE A 71 -3.31 8.84 2.53
N HIS A 72 -3.38 10.16 2.63
CA HIS A 72 -2.91 11.04 1.56
C HIS A 72 -1.42 10.86 1.27
N ALA A 73 -0.57 10.80 2.31
CA ALA A 73 0.86 10.59 2.14
C ALA A 73 1.18 9.17 1.62
N PHE A 74 0.41 8.17 2.04
CA PHE A 74 0.60 6.79 1.64
C PHE A 74 0.18 6.57 0.17
N GLN A 75 -0.95 7.12 -0.28
CA GLN A 75 -1.34 7.09 -1.70
C GLN A 75 -0.28 7.75 -2.60
N ARG A 76 0.26 8.90 -2.19
CA ARG A 76 1.38 9.56 -2.89
C ARG A 76 2.63 8.69 -2.96
N THR A 77 2.93 7.95 -1.88
CA THR A 77 4.05 7.01 -1.83
C THR A 77 3.84 5.83 -2.78
N ILE A 78 2.61 5.30 -2.88
CA ILE A 78 2.26 4.25 -3.84
C ILE A 78 2.47 4.73 -5.28
N GLU A 79 2.00 5.93 -5.63
CA GLU A 79 2.25 6.50 -6.96
C GLU A 79 3.75 6.63 -7.25
N ALA A 80 4.54 7.08 -6.27
CA ALA A 80 5.99 7.20 -6.41
C ALA A 80 6.66 5.83 -6.62
N LEU A 81 6.26 4.80 -5.87
CA LEU A 81 6.73 3.43 -6.04
C LEU A 81 6.44 2.92 -7.45
N TYR A 82 5.22 3.10 -7.94
CA TYR A 82 4.84 2.72 -9.30
C TYR A 82 5.72 3.41 -10.35
N ILE A 83 5.92 4.72 -10.26
CA ILE A 83 6.79 5.46 -11.19
C ILE A 83 8.22 4.89 -11.17
N THR A 84 8.80 4.64 -9.99
CA THR A 84 10.18 4.13 -9.88
C THR A 84 10.35 2.78 -10.57
N ARG A 85 9.31 1.94 -10.53
CA ARG A 85 9.37 0.58 -11.09
C ARG A 85 8.96 0.55 -12.55
N LEU A 86 7.89 1.25 -12.96
CA LEU A 86 7.45 1.34 -14.36
C LEU A 86 8.56 1.87 -15.28
N LYS A 87 9.38 2.82 -14.82
CA LYS A 87 10.57 3.29 -15.58
C LYS A 87 11.60 2.19 -15.84
N LYS A 88 11.68 1.17 -14.97
CA LYS A 88 12.66 0.07 -15.04
C LYS A 88 12.10 -1.19 -15.70
N MET A 89 10.80 -1.43 -15.56
CA MET A 89 10.11 -2.48 -16.29
C MET A 89 10.04 -2.04 -17.75
N LYS A 90 10.84 -2.67 -18.62
CA LYS A 90 10.81 -2.45 -20.08
C LYS A 90 9.50 -3.01 -20.68
N TYR A 91 8.33 -2.66 -20.14
CA TYR A 91 7.07 -3.27 -20.53
C TYR A 91 6.58 -2.76 -21.89
N LYS A 92 6.21 -3.73 -22.73
CA LYS A 92 5.70 -3.57 -24.11
C LYS A 92 4.21 -3.20 -24.19
N ALA A 93 3.54 -2.84 -23.09
CA ALA A 93 2.13 -2.48 -23.12
C ALA A 93 1.94 -1.02 -22.68
N LEU A 94 1.97 -0.09 -23.65
CA LEU A 94 1.52 1.31 -23.50
C LEU A 94 0.20 1.42 -22.73
N ALA A 95 -0.67 0.41 -22.83
CA ALA A 95 -1.94 0.31 -22.12
C ALA A 95 -1.78 0.30 -20.59
N LEU A 96 -0.86 -0.50 -20.02
CA LEU A 96 -0.71 -0.59 -18.57
C LEU A 96 -0.07 0.68 -17.98
N SER A 97 0.85 1.31 -18.70
CA SER A 97 1.39 2.61 -18.30
C SER A 97 0.34 3.72 -18.35
N ALA A 98 -0.58 3.68 -19.31
CA ALA A 98 -1.67 4.67 -19.40
C ALA A 98 -2.64 4.54 -18.21
N LEU A 99 -2.93 3.31 -17.77
CA LEU A 99 -3.77 3.04 -16.60
C LEU A 99 -3.09 3.42 -15.27
N ASN A 100 -1.77 3.52 -15.25
CA ASN A 100 -0.98 3.85 -14.07
C ASN A 100 -0.42 5.27 -14.11
N THR A 101 -1.28 6.23 -14.48
CA THR A 101 -0.93 7.64 -14.47
C THR A 101 -1.05 8.22 -13.05
N PRO A 102 0.02 8.80 -12.48
CA PRO A 102 -0.02 9.47 -11.18
C PRO A 102 -0.98 10.66 -11.20
N GLN A 103 -1.79 10.82 -10.15
CA GLN A 103 -2.75 11.91 -10.01
C GLN A 103 -2.44 12.84 -8.83
N LEU A 104 -1.73 12.33 -7.82
CA LEU A 104 -1.46 13.06 -6.57
C LEU A 104 -0.06 13.68 -6.53
N LEU A 105 0.84 13.24 -7.42
CA LEU A 105 2.20 13.76 -7.51
C LEU A 105 2.29 14.90 -8.52
N THR A 106 2.91 16.00 -8.10
CA THR A 106 3.27 17.11 -9.00
C THR A 106 4.29 16.67 -10.06
N PRO A 107 4.43 17.37 -11.20
CA PRO A 107 5.43 17.04 -12.20
C PRO A 107 6.87 16.97 -11.64
N GLN A 108 7.18 17.84 -10.67
CA GLN A 108 8.46 17.83 -9.97
C GLN A 108 8.65 16.53 -9.17
N GLU A 109 7.63 16.13 -8.39
CA GLU A 109 7.65 14.88 -7.60
C GLU A 109 7.73 13.64 -8.49
N GLN A 110 7.06 13.63 -9.64
CA GLN A 110 7.16 12.53 -10.62
C GLN A 110 8.57 12.40 -11.24
N SER A 111 9.30 13.52 -11.33
CA SER A 111 10.71 13.51 -11.76
C SER A 111 11.66 13.00 -10.66
N GLN A 112 11.26 13.13 -9.40
CA GLN A 112 12.05 12.77 -8.21
C GLN A 112 11.26 11.88 -7.22
N PRO A 113 10.72 10.72 -7.67
CA PRO A 113 9.79 9.93 -6.86
C PRO A 113 10.44 9.35 -5.59
N MET A 114 11.75 9.13 -5.61
CA MET A 114 12.49 8.68 -4.42
C MET A 114 12.42 9.69 -3.27
N LEU A 115 12.33 10.99 -3.54
CA LEU A 115 12.18 11.99 -2.47
C LEU A 115 10.82 11.91 -1.78
N VAL A 116 9.75 11.61 -2.53
CA VAL A 116 8.41 11.42 -1.97
C VAL A 116 8.40 10.21 -1.04
N ILE A 117 8.98 9.08 -1.48
CA ILE A 117 9.08 7.87 -0.65
C ILE A 117 9.90 8.16 0.61
N ARG A 118 11.02 8.87 0.47
CA ARG A 118 11.86 9.27 1.60
C ARG A 118 11.08 10.10 2.61
N GLN A 119 10.40 11.16 2.15
CA GLN A 119 9.60 12.04 3.00
C GLN A 119 8.52 11.27 3.77
N PHE A 120 7.90 10.27 3.15
CA PHE A 120 6.95 9.39 3.84
C PHE A 120 7.64 8.59 4.96
N THR A 121 8.75 7.92 4.66
CA THR A 121 9.48 7.10 5.65
C THR A 121 10.13 7.91 6.77
N GLU A 122 10.45 9.19 6.53
CA GLU A 122 10.92 10.13 7.56
C GLU A 122 9.78 10.67 8.42
N LYS A 123 8.58 10.86 7.85
CA LYS A 123 7.40 11.38 8.55
C LYS A 123 6.71 10.31 9.41
N PHE A 124 6.57 9.09 8.89
CA PHE A 124 5.89 8.00 9.57
C PHE A 124 6.88 6.86 9.80
N SER A 125 7.02 6.41 11.04
CA SER A 125 7.87 5.26 11.34
C SER A 125 7.25 3.96 10.79
N LEU A 126 8.08 2.95 10.56
CA LEU A 126 7.59 1.63 10.11
C LEU A 126 6.54 1.07 11.08
N SER A 127 6.78 1.17 12.40
CA SER A 127 5.84 0.69 13.41
C SER A 127 4.51 1.46 13.39
N TYR A 128 4.57 2.79 13.18
CA TYR A 128 3.36 3.60 13.01
C TYR A 128 2.57 3.14 11.79
N THR A 129 3.23 3.02 10.63
CA THR A 129 2.58 2.59 9.39
C THR A 129 1.97 1.20 9.50
N GLN A 130 2.63 0.27 10.21
CA GLN A 130 2.09 -1.06 10.45
C GLN A 130 0.84 -1.04 11.34
N ALA A 131 0.86 -0.24 12.41
CA ALA A 131 -0.29 -0.06 13.30
C ALA A 131 -1.46 0.59 12.56
N GLU A 132 -1.21 1.68 11.83
CA GLU A 132 -2.24 2.42 11.09
C GLU A 132 -2.92 1.56 10.01
N LEU A 133 -2.16 0.72 9.29
CA LEU A 133 -2.74 -0.24 8.33
C LEU A 133 -3.56 -1.34 9.01
N LEU A 134 -3.20 -1.73 10.25
CA LEU A 134 -3.94 -2.71 11.03
C LEU A 134 -5.24 -2.10 11.57
N ASP A 135 -5.19 -0.89 12.11
CA ASP A 135 -6.34 -0.14 12.61
C ASP A 135 -7.36 0.11 11.48
N LEU A 136 -6.86 0.43 10.27
CA LEU A 136 -7.68 0.49 9.07
C LEU A 136 -8.36 -0.84 8.74
N LEU A 137 -7.62 -1.95 8.77
CA LEU A 137 -8.17 -3.28 8.52
C LEU A 137 -9.26 -3.62 9.54
N GLU A 138 -9.02 -3.38 10.82
CA GLU A 138 -9.99 -3.60 11.89
C GLU A 138 -11.25 -2.77 11.66
N ALA A 139 -11.09 -1.46 11.40
CA ALA A 139 -12.22 -0.57 11.16
C ALA A 139 -13.07 -1.02 9.97
N VAL A 140 -12.44 -1.60 8.93
CA VAL A 140 -13.11 -2.16 7.76
C VAL A 140 -13.86 -3.45 8.09
N ILE A 141 -13.23 -4.38 8.81
CA ILE A 141 -13.83 -5.67 9.19
C ILE A 141 -15.01 -5.47 10.15
N CYS A 142 -14.88 -4.53 11.08
CA CYS A 142 -15.87 -4.26 12.11
C CYS A 142 -16.98 -3.31 11.64
N TYR A 143 -16.92 -2.81 10.40
CA TYR A 143 -17.93 -1.90 9.87
C TYR A 143 -19.30 -2.58 9.75
N GLN A 144 -20.29 -2.10 10.50
CA GLN A 144 -21.67 -2.60 10.49
C GLN A 144 -22.66 -1.69 9.73
N GLY A 145 -22.16 -0.68 9.01
CA GLY A 145 -23.00 0.26 8.31
C GLY A 145 -23.61 -0.28 7.00
N LYS A 146 -24.32 0.60 6.27
CA LYS A 146 -25.14 0.19 5.10
C LYS A 146 -24.32 -0.14 3.86
N LYS A 147 -23.13 0.42 3.72
CA LYS A 147 -22.29 0.23 2.53
C LYS A 147 -21.65 -1.16 2.59
N LYS A 148 -22.00 -2.01 1.63
CA LYS A 148 -21.53 -3.40 1.59
C LYS A 148 -20.09 -3.47 1.10
N MET A 149 -19.31 -4.34 1.70
CA MET A 149 -17.96 -4.69 1.26
C MET A 149 -17.89 -6.16 0.84
N GLN A 150 -17.06 -6.45 -0.16
CA GLN A 150 -16.72 -7.83 -0.48
C GLN A 150 -15.60 -8.31 0.47
N LEU A 151 -15.99 -8.93 1.59
CA LEU A 151 -15.06 -9.37 2.64
C LEU A 151 -13.97 -10.34 2.14
N GLY A 152 -14.23 -11.10 1.07
CA GLY A 152 -13.30 -12.09 0.52
C GLY A 152 -11.96 -11.53 0.04
N SER A 153 -11.90 -10.24 -0.33
CA SER A 153 -10.67 -9.59 -0.81
C SER A 153 -9.92 -8.79 0.25
N VAL A 154 -10.52 -8.51 1.41
CA VAL A 154 -10.03 -7.51 2.38
C VAL A 154 -8.67 -7.86 2.94
N VAL A 155 -8.49 -9.12 3.35
CA VAL A 155 -7.19 -9.60 3.85
C VAL A 155 -6.14 -9.55 2.74
N PHE A 156 -6.49 -9.85 1.50
CA PHE A 156 -5.54 -9.75 0.39
C PHE A 156 -5.12 -8.30 0.14
N ILE A 157 -6.07 -7.35 0.13
CA ILE A 157 -5.78 -5.93 0.01
C ILE A 157 -4.85 -5.48 1.14
N TYR A 158 -5.17 -5.81 2.40
CA TYR A 158 -4.30 -5.52 3.55
C TYR A 158 -2.86 -5.98 3.31
N GLN A 159 -2.68 -7.24 2.89
CA GLN A 159 -1.36 -7.80 2.63
C GLN A 159 -0.60 -7.05 1.54
N ARG A 160 -1.31 -6.55 0.51
CA ARG A 160 -0.72 -5.75 -0.57
C ARG A 160 -0.34 -4.35 -0.11
N LEU A 161 -1.16 -3.72 0.73
CA LEU A 161 -0.82 -2.43 1.36
C LEU A 161 0.41 -2.58 2.28
N CYS A 162 0.47 -3.63 3.11
CA CYS A 162 1.64 -3.92 3.92
C CYS A 162 2.89 -4.17 3.07
N LEU A 163 2.76 -4.87 1.94
CA LEU A 163 3.86 -5.08 1.00
C LEU A 163 4.37 -3.75 0.44
N LEU A 164 3.47 -2.86 -0.03
CA LEU A 164 3.83 -1.54 -0.54
C LEU A 164 4.54 -0.68 0.52
N ALA A 165 4.01 -0.66 1.75
CA ALA A 165 4.63 0.02 2.87
C ALA A 165 6.04 -0.54 3.14
N ASN A 166 6.18 -1.85 3.28
CA ASN A 166 7.48 -2.48 3.53
C ASN A 166 8.50 -2.19 2.41
N VAL A 167 8.07 -2.20 1.15
CA VAL A 167 8.95 -1.82 0.03
C VAL A 167 9.42 -0.38 0.16
N ALA A 168 8.56 0.56 0.57
CA ALA A 168 8.96 1.95 0.80
C ALA A 168 10.09 2.05 1.85
N TYR A 169 9.97 1.35 2.97
CA TYR A 169 11.00 1.35 4.02
C TYR A 169 12.28 0.60 3.64
N LEU A 170 12.21 -0.45 2.81
CA LEU A 170 13.41 -1.18 2.37
C LEU A 170 14.29 -0.38 1.39
N LEU A 171 13.80 0.74 0.86
CA LEU A 171 14.56 1.62 -0.02
C LEU A 171 15.48 2.59 0.73
N PHE A 172 15.44 2.62 2.08
CA PHE A 172 16.22 3.51 2.96
C PHE A 172 16.73 2.77 4.20
#